data_AF-A0A4V6EUD3-F1
#
_entry.id   AF-A0A4V6EUD3-F1
#
_cell.length_a   1.000
_cell.length_b   1.000
_cell.length_c   1.000
_cell.angle_alpha   90.00
_cell.angle_beta   90.00
_cell.angle_gamma   90.00
#
_symmetry.space_group_name_H-M   'P 1'
#
loop_
_entity.id
_entity.type
_entity.pdbx_description
1 polymer ?
#
loop_
_entity_poly.entity_id
_entity_poly.type
_entity_poly.pdbx_seq_one_letter_code
_entity_poly.pdbx_strand_id
1 'polypeptide(L)'
;MAPKAKKSSQDNINTKLQLVIKSGKVALGLKSALKNMRSGKAKLVLISANTPPLRKSEIEYYAMLSKTAVHHYQGTNVALGTAAGKLFRVGVMTILDAGDSDLLSTVAA
;
A
#
# COMPACT_ATOMS: atom_id res chain seq x y z
N MET A 1 25.73 21.93 -13.80
CA MET A 1 24.68 21.40 -12.91
C MET A 1 23.78 20.49 -13.75
N ALA A 2 23.93 19.17 -13.65
CA ALA A 2 23.18 18.22 -14.49
C ALA A 2 21.69 18.21 -14.11
N PRO A 3 20.75 18.15 -15.07
CA PRO A 3 19.33 18.12 -14.77
C PRO A 3 19.00 16.80 -14.07
N LYS A 4 18.51 16.85 -12.83
CA LYS A 4 18.02 15.67 -12.12
C LYS A 4 16.79 15.15 -12.88
N ALA A 5 16.94 14.01 -13.55
CA ALA A 5 15.84 13.30 -14.19
C ALA A 5 14.70 13.10 -13.17
N LYS A 6 13.50 13.57 -13.52
CA LYS A 6 12.27 13.36 -12.76
C LYS A 6 12.00 11.86 -12.72
N LYS A 7 12.47 11.19 -11.66
CA LYS A 7 12.21 9.76 -11.42
C LYS A 7 10.70 9.60 -11.27
N SER A 8 10.10 8.67 -12.01
CA SER A 8 8.66 8.51 -12.08
C SER A 8 8.07 8.32 -10.67
N SER A 9 6.91 8.92 -10.39
CA SER A 9 6.27 8.84 -9.06
C SER A 9 6.06 7.39 -8.58
N GLN A 10 5.95 6.45 -9.51
CA GLN A 10 5.81 5.02 -9.27
C GLN A 10 7.09 4.38 -8.69
N ASP A 11 8.26 4.75 -9.20
CA ASP A 11 9.55 4.22 -8.74
C ASP A 11 9.84 4.62 -7.28
N ASN A 12 9.37 5.81 -6.88
CA ASN A 12 9.49 6.29 -5.50
C ASN A 12 8.61 5.52 -4.52
N ILE A 13 7.45 5.01 -4.95
CA ILE A 13 6.58 4.22 -4.06
C ILE A 13 7.18 2.84 -3.82
N ASN A 14 7.74 2.21 -4.85
CA ASN A 14 8.35 0.88 -4.74
C ASN A 14 9.58 0.87 -3.82
N THR A 15 10.44 1.88 -3.91
CA THR A 15 11.60 2.00 -3.00
C THR A 15 11.16 2.26 -1.56
N LYS A 16 10.16 3.12 -1.36
CA LYS A 16 9.57 3.37 -0.04
C LYS A 16 8.88 2.12 0.54
N LEU A 17 8.21 1.33 -0.29
CA LEU A 17 7.62 0.05 0.09
C LEU A 17 8.68 -0.94 0.57
N GLN A 18 9.80 -1.06 -0.15
CA GLN A 18 10.92 -1.90 0.26
C GLN A 18 11.46 -1.53 1.65
N LEU A 19 11.49 -0.24 2.00
CA LEU A 19 11.85 0.21 3.34
C LEU A 19 10.80 -0.22 4.37
N VAL A 20 9.51 0.02 4.11
CA VAL A 20 8.42 -0.39 5.02
C VAL A 20 8.48 -1.89 5.33
N ILE A 21 8.83 -2.73 4.35
CA ILE A 21 8.90 -4.18 4.54
C ILE A 21 10.08 -4.59 5.42
N LYS A 22 11.18 -3.83 5.39
CA LYS A 22 12.39 -4.10 6.18
C LYS A 22 12.26 -3.62 7.62
N SER A 23 11.77 -2.40 7.83
CA SER A 23 11.75 -1.75 9.16
C SER A 23 10.35 -1.69 9.79
N GLY A 24 9.29 -1.80 9.00
CA GLY A 24 7.91 -1.57 9.42
C GLY A 24 7.10 -2.86 9.65
N LYS A 25 5.78 -2.69 9.77
CA LYS A 25 4.82 -3.78 9.93
C LYS A 25 3.74 -3.67 8.87
N VAL A 26 3.60 -4.74 8.09
CA VAL A 26 2.60 -4.85 7.03
C VAL A 26 1.72 -6.08 7.20
N ALA A 27 0.50 -5.98 6.71
CA ALA A 27 -0.43 -7.09 6.58
C ALA A 27 -0.84 -7.25 5.12
N LEU A 28 -0.99 -8.50 4.68
CA LEU A 28 -1.28 -8.84 3.29
C LEU A 28 -2.66 -9.48 3.17
N GLY A 29 -3.38 -9.13 2.11
CA GLY A 29 -4.67 -9.71 1.76
C GLY A 29 -5.89 -9.02 2.38
N LEU A 30 -7.05 -9.23 1.73
CA LEU A 30 -8.30 -8.53 2.03
C LEU A 30 -8.84 -8.82 3.44
N LYS A 31 -8.90 -10.09 3.87
CA LYS A 31 -9.42 -10.44 5.21
C LYS A 31 -8.62 -9.77 6.34
N SER A 32 -7.30 -9.72 6.18
CA SER A 32 -6.41 -9.08 7.14
C SER A 32 -6.56 -7.55 7.11
N ALA A 33 -6.65 -6.96 5.91
CA ALA A 33 -6.91 -5.53 5.73
C ALA A 33 -8.20 -5.11 6.45
N LEU A 34 -9.31 -5.81 6.21
CA LEU A 34 -10.60 -5.53 6.87
C LEU A 34 -10.53 -5.67 8.39
N LYS A 35 -9.82 -6.69 8.90
CA LYS A 35 -9.60 -6.86 10.35
C LYS A 35 -8.83 -5.67 10.94
N ASN A 36 -7.74 -5.25 10.29
CA ASN A 36 -6.90 -4.17 10.80
C ASN A 36 -7.56 -2.80 10.68
N MET A 37 -8.38 -2.56 9.65
CA MET A 37 -9.21 -1.36 9.52
C MET A 37 -10.27 -1.31 10.64
N ARG A 38 -10.97 -2.42 10.92
CA ARG A 38 -11.92 -2.48 12.05
C ARG A 38 -11.26 -2.29 13.41
N SER A 39 -10.02 -2.73 13.58
CA SER A 39 -9.26 -2.52 14.82
C SER A 39 -8.57 -1.15 14.92
N GLY A 40 -8.70 -0.27 13.92
CA GLY A 40 -8.05 1.04 13.90
C GLY A 40 -6.52 0.99 13.81
N LYS A 41 -5.94 -0.15 13.42
CA LYS A 41 -4.48 -0.33 13.32
C LYS A 41 -3.93 -0.03 11.93
N ALA A 42 -4.80 0.05 10.93
CA ALA A 42 -4.42 0.35 9.57
C ALA A 42 -4.13 1.84 9.41
N LYS A 43 -2.94 2.19 8.92
CA LYS A 43 -2.55 3.58 8.62
C LYS A 43 -2.71 3.90 7.13
N LEU A 44 -2.36 2.95 6.26
CA LEU A 44 -2.50 3.06 4.81
C LEU A 44 -2.90 1.71 4.21
N VAL A 45 -3.77 1.72 3.19
CA VAL A 45 -4.08 0.56 2.36
C VAL A 45 -3.64 0.81 0.91
N LEU A 46 -2.89 -0.13 0.34
CA LEU A 46 -2.56 -0.18 -1.07
C LEU A 46 -3.45 -1.20 -1.79
N ILE A 47 -4.05 -0.77 -2.89
CA ILE A 47 -4.90 -1.61 -3.74
C ILE A 47 -4.24 -1.75 -5.10
N SER A 48 -4.00 -3.00 -5.53
CA SER A 48 -3.45 -3.27 -6.86
C SER A 48 -4.43 -2.91 -7.98
N ALA A 49 -3.92 -2.51 -9.14
CA ALA A 49 -4.72 -2.02 -10.26
C ALA A 49 -5.73 -3.04 -10.80
N ASN A 50 -5.42 -4.35 -10.74
CA ASN A 50 -6.29 -5.43 -11.22
C ASN A 50 -7.18 -6.04 -10.12
N THR A 51 -7.39 -5.35 -9.01
CA THR A 51 -8.34 -5.78 -7.97
C THR A 51 -9.78 -5.65 -8.51
N PRO A 52 -10.63 -6.69 -8.38
CA PRO A 52 -12.01 -6.61 -8.87
C PRO A 52 -12.78 -5.42 -8.29
N PRO A 53 -13.61 -4.73 -9.09
CA PRO A 53 -14.29 -3.49 -8.67
C PRO A 53 -15.07 -3.63 -7.37
N LEU A 54 -15.83 -4.73 -7.20
CA LEU A 54 -16.61 -4.97 -5.98
C LEU A 54 -15.75 -4.98 -4.71
N ARG A 55 -14.57 -5.64 -4.76
CA ARG A 55 -13.64 -5.68 -3.61
C ARG A 55 -12.94 -4.35 -3.40
N LYS A 56 -12.66 -3.63 -4.48
CA LYS A 56 -12.06 -2.29 -4.42
C LYS A 56 -13.01 -1.33 -3.68
N SER A 57 -14.28 -1.29 -4.08
CA SER A 57 -15.31 -0.49 -3.42
C SER A 57 -15.56 -0.90 -1.96
N GLU A 58 -15.53 -2.21 -1.66
CA GLU A 58 -15.60 -2.69 -0.27
C GLU A 58 -14.45 -2.13 0.57
N ILE A 59 -13.21 -2.21 0.10
CA ILE A 59 -12.03 -1.71 0.83
C ILE A 59 -12.11 -0.20 1.02
N GLU A 60 -12.46 0.55 -0.01
CA GLU A 60 -12.61 2.01 0.04
C GLU A 60 -13.69 2.43 1.05
N TYR A 61 -14.81 1.72 1.09
CA TYR A 61 -15.88 1.95 2.07
C TYR A 61 -15.39 1.76 3.51
N TYR A 62 -14.71 0.64 3.80
CA TYR A 62 -14.15 0.41 5.14
C TYR A 62 -13.03 1.39 5.49
N ALA A 63 -12.22 1.80 4.52
CA ALA A 63 -11.17 2.80 4.71
C ALA A 63 -11.77 4.16 5.07
N MET A 64 -12.86 4.57 4.41
CA MET A 64 -13.60 5.79 4.72
C MET A 64 -14.16 5.78 6.15
N LEU A 65 -14.78 4.67 6.56
CA LEU A 65 -15.30 4.51 7.93
C LEU A 65 -14.20 4.55 8.99
N SER A 66 -13.05 3.93 8.71
CA SER A 66 -11.91 3.87 9.63
C SER A 66 -10.97 5.08 9.53
N LYS A 67 -11.24 6.03 8.63
CA LYS A 67 -10.36 7.15 8.29
C LYS A 67 -8.94 6.70 7.90
N THR A 68 -8.83 5.52 7.28
CA THR A 68 -7.57 4.98 6.79
C THR A 68 -7.28 5.55 5.40
N ALA A 69 -6.03 5.97 5.15
CA ALA A 69 -5.64 6.41 3.81
C ALA A 69 -5.69 5.24 2.81
N VAL A 70 -6.03 5.54 1.55
CA VAL A 70 -6.06 4.55 0.46
C VAL A 70 -5.19 5.05 -0.69
N HIS A 71 -4.34 4.16 -1.21
CA HIS A 71 -3.53 4.43 -2.38
C HIS A 71 -3.76 3.38 -3.47
N HIS A 72 -4.13 3.84 -4.66
CA HIS A 72 -4.23 2.99 -5.83
C HIS A 72 -2.85 2.75 -6.42
N TYR A 73 -2.33 1.55 -6.21
CA TYR A 73 -1.09 1.11 -6.81
C TYR A 73 -1.31 0.82 -8.30
N GLN A 74 -0.61 1.54 -9.17
CA GLN A 74 -0.74 1.41 -10.63
C GLN A 74 -0.29 0.04 -11.17
N GLY A 75 0.48 -0.74 -10.39
CA GLY A 75 0.90 -2.08 -10.81
C GLY A 75 -0.13 -3.17 -10.50
N THR A 76 0.05 -4.32 -11.14
CA THR A 76 -0.76 -5.53 -10.89
C THR A 76 -0.47 -6.13 -9.53
N ASN A 77 -1.33 -7.05 -9.08
CA ASN A 77 -1.12 -7.84 -7.87
C ASN A 77 0.18 -8.67 -7.86
N VAL A 78 0.73 -9.01 -9.02
CA VAL A 78 2.06 -9.64 -9.14
C VAL A 78 3.14 -8.62 -8.82
N ALA A 79 3.10 -7.44 -9.45
CA ALA A 79 4.06 -6.37 -9.20
C ALA A 79 4.03 -5.89 -7.74
N LEU A 80 2.84 -5.80 -7.14
CA LEU A 80 2.70 -5.45 -5.72
C LEU A 80 3.28 -6.54 -4.82
N GLY A 81 3.07 -7.82 -5.13
CA GLY A 81 3.70 -8.94 -4.42
C GLY A 81 5.22 -8.92 -4.49
N THR A 82 5.78 -8.67 -5.68
CA THR A 82 7.23 -8.53 -5.88
C THR A 82 7.79 -7.32 -5.14
N ALA A 83 7.13 -6.16 -5.20
CA ALA A 83 7.51 -4.98 -4.42
C ALA A 83 7.43 -5.25 -2.90
N ALA A 84 6.49 -6.10 -2.47
CA ALA A 84 6.34 -6.60 -1.11
C ALA A 84 7.39 -7.65 -0.69
N GLY A 85 8.29 -8.06 -1.59
CA GLY A 85 9.28 -9.12 -1.35
C GLY A 85 8.65 -10.50 -1.20
N LYS A 86 7.47 -10.74 -1.79
CA LYS A 86 6.73 -12.00 -1.71
C LYS A 86 6.69 -12.69 -3.07
N LEU A 87 6.87 -14.01 -3.06
CA LEU A 87 6.79 -14.89 -4.24
C LEU A 87 5.34 -15.29 -4.60
N PHE A 88 4.35 -14.55 -4.11
CA PHE A 88 2.94 -14.77 -4.38
C PHE A 88 2.22 -13.45 -4.67
N ARG A 89 1.11 -13.55 -5.39
CA ARG A 89 0.28 -12.40 -5.76
C ARG A 89 -0.37 -11.74 -4.54
N VAL A 90 -0.28 -10.41 -4.46
CA VAL A 90 -0.89 -9.61 -3.39
C VAL A 90 -1.82 -8.57 -4.01
N GLY A 91 -3.13 -8.75 -3.82
CA GLY A 91 -4.12 -7.79 -4.33
C GLY A 91 -4.27 -6.54 -3.46
N VAL A 92 -4.06 -6.70 -2.14
CA VAL A 92 -4.25 -5.66 -1.13
C VAL A 92 -3.15 -5.78 -0.10
N MET A 93 -2.53 -4.66 0.26
CA MET A 93 -1.54 -4.57 1.32
C MET A 93 -1.90 -3.45 2.27
N THR A 94 -1.74 -3.69 3.57
CA THR A 94 -2.05 -2.73 4.63
C THR A 94 -0.79 -2.44 5.40
N ILE A 95 -0.50 -1.16 5.59
CA ILE A 95 0.61 -0.69 6.42
C ILE A 95 0.05 -0.40 7.80
N LEU A 96 0.59 -1.11 8.79
CA LEU A 96 0.29 -0.92 10.21
C LEU A 96 1.33 0.01 10.83
N ASP A 97 2.58 -0.15 10.40
CA ASP A 97 3.70 0.69 10.79
C ASP A 97 4.62 0.92 9.59
N ALA A 98 4.98 2.18 9.35
CA ALA A 98 5.84 2.56 8.24
C ALA A 98 7.33 2.39 8.56
N GLY A 99 7.69 2.25 9.85
CA GLY A 99 9.08 2.24 10.28
C GLY A 99 9.81 3.50 9.81
N ASP A 100 10.97 3.34 9.18
CA ASP A 100 11.81 4.45 8.71
C ASP A 100 11.33 5.05 7.36
N SER A 101 10.26 4.51 6.79
CA SER A 101 9.75 4.96 5.48
C SER A 101 8.80 6.14 5.63
N ASP A 102 9.09 7.22 4.90
CA ASP A 102 8.23 8.40 4.81
C ASP A 102 7.04 8.20 3.84
N LEU A 103 6.54 6.97 3.75
CA LEU A 103 5.48 6.62 2.79
C LEU A 103 4.10 7.13 3.23
N LEU A 104 3.86 7.23 4.54
CA LEU A 104 2.58 7.73 5.05
C LEU A 104 2.38 9.22 4.76
N SER A 105 3.42 10.04 4.88
CA SER A 105 3.35 11.48 4.60
C SER A 105 3.16 11.78 3.11
N THR A 106 3.77 10.98 2.24
CA THR A 106 3.74 11.18 0.78
C THR A 106 2.38 10.86 0.18
N VAL A 107 1.62 9.98 0.84
CA VAL A 107 0.34 9.46 0.36
C VAL A 107 -0.85 10.10 1.08
N ALA A 108 -0.64 10.64 2.28
CA ALA A 108 -1.66 11.37 3.04
C ALA A 108 -1.72 12.88 2.70
N ALA A 109 -0.85 13.36 1.81
CA ALA A 109 -0.84 14.74 1.31
C ALA A 109 -1.74 14.93 0.09
#